data_AF-A0AAE0TCP8-F1
#
_entry.id   AF-A0AAE0TCP8-F1
#
_cell.length_a   1.000
_cell.length_b   1.000
_cell.length_c   1.000
_cell.angle_alpha   90.00
_cell.angle_beta   90.00
_cell.angle_gamma   90.00
#
_symmetry.space_group_name_H-M   'P 1'
#
loop_
_entity.id
_entity.type
_entity.pdbx_description
1 polymer ?
#
loop_
_entity_poly.entity_id
_entity_poly.type
_entity_poly.pdbx_seq_one_letter_code
_entity_poly.pdbx_strand_id
1 'polypeptide(L)'
;MDEKGIQFGTEVFCGKSVEDVPLVELGALSDDIFASYSGPDGGLVFVKDPEYNGNSATVEEIAGCQVWNNKDQKAYGICISLYEQHPVNMKMSGDPIADAFAICCRQNNCIMLIADGVNWGEKSRIAARCALYGSMNYLNQRIFKDGDQPTTTHEVFDLLKESFDEAHKLILKKEGGLTTLCACIVCPVRNSEQFAVCCLNVGDSYGYVFSKNQGIREITLGSHDVSTERDIRDAGGALGPVDGINPELRNMTYGLSFTNPGDIIFLATDGISDNFDPVVTKIAEPKRNDVNFNEAATSEDYYFNHKPEMEPKERHIYALKEMERIVHEFELLTEEQCSAQELCGALVQHVLSLTDTKRKVLENPDLYARRRLSQKEKTKRDSEIVEKMSQAPGKLDHASIVAYEVGIMRPNENEMDNIPLLENISSGSDSLSYQNSEIGATGTSTGPLSSKSKVSRPKKLFAKIRTLGTNSSPTSPMNDHDNSVIVSSRRVSSKRPRSKSEAEHTPSTPSQHGESSKSPVSPTSPMSPISHVFRRGPLMSPVRRELPLPAQHPYRRTISFESSV
;
A
#
# COMPACT_ATOMS: atom_id res chain seq x y z
N MET A 1 14.91 -31.05 -34.35
CA MET A 1 15.17 -29.61 -34.35
C MET A 1 14.70 -29.14 -33.00
N ASP A 2 15.61 -28.67 -32.16
CA ASP A 2 15.24 -28.24 -30.82
C ASP A 2 14.49 -26.92 -30.95
N GLU A 3 13.18 -26.95 -30.70
CA GLU A 3 12.38 -25.74 -30.54
C GLU A 3 12.86 -25.05 -29.26
N LYS A 4 13.86 -24.17 -29.41
CA LYS A 4 14.15 -23.16 -28.39
C LYS A 4 12.90 -22.29 -28.27
N GLY A 5 12.14 -22.51 -27.21
CA GLY A 5 10.97 -21.70 -26.88
C GLY A 5 11.31 -20.22 -26.83
N ILE A 6 10.29 -19.38 -27.02
CA ILE A 6 10.50 -17.93 -27.06
C ILE A 6 10.98 -17.48 -25.68
N GLN A 7 12.14 -16.81 -25.64
CA GLN A 7 12.74 -16.32 -24.40
C GLN A 7 12.84 -14.79 -24.45
N PHE A 8 12.19 -14.15 -23.48
CA PHE A 8 12.25 -12.72 -23.21
C PHE A 8 13.29 -12.45 -22.10
N GLY A 9 13.89 -11.27 -22.13
CA GLY A 9 14.87 -10.84 -21.13
C GLY A 9 14.22 -10.18 -19.90
N THR A 10 14.99 -9.31 -19.25
CA THR A 10 14.59 -8.59 -18.04
C THR A 10 13.94 -7.24 -18.32
N GLU A 11 13.62 -6.96 -19.58
CA GLU A 11 13.07 -5.68 -19.99
C GLU A 11 11.75 -5.39 -19.25
N VAL A 12 11.56 -4.11 -18.94
CA VAL A 12 10.29 -3.55 -18.52
C VAL A 12 9.83 -2.65 -19.65
N PHE A 13 8.72 -3.03 -20.27
CA PHE A 13 8.04 -2.23 -21.27
C PHE A 13 6.95 -1.44 -20.56
N CYS A 14 6.82 -0.15 -20.85
CA CYS A 14 5.74 0.65 -20.26
C CYS A 14 5.32 1.79 -21.18
N GLY A 15 4.07 2.23 -21.04
CA GLY A 15 3.52 3.34 -21.80
C GLY A 15 2.13 3.79 -21.34
N LYS A 16 1.48 4.59 -22.20
CA LYS A 16 0.18 5.24 -21.95
C LYS A 16 -0.95 4.64 -22.78
N SER A 17 -0.64 3.76 -23.73
CA SER A 17 -1.61 2.92 -24.43
C SER A 17 -1.13 1.46 -24.51
N VAL A 18 -2.02 0.55 -24.94
CA VAL A 18 -1.71 -0.88 -25.08
C VAL A 18 -0.70 -1.13 -26.22
N GLU A 19 -0.67 -0.25 -27.23
CA GLU A 19 0.28 -0.30 -28.34
C GLU A 19 1.73 0.03 -27.94
N ASP A 20 1.94 0.68 -26.78
CA ASP A 20 3.29 0.97 -26.27
C ASP A 20 3.99 -0.27 -25.67
N VAL A 21 3.24 -1.34 -25.40
CA VAL A 21 3.76 -2.59 -24.81
C VAL A 21 3.66 -3.78 -25.80
N PRO A 22 4.63 -4.72 -25.78
CA PRO A 22 4.64 -5.86 -26.69
C PRO A 22 3.35 -6.70 -26.68
N LEU A 23 2.84 -7.00 -27.87
CA LEU A 23 1.85 -8.06 -28.10
C LEU A 23 2.56 -9.41 -28.06
N VAL A 24 2.19 -10.27 -27.11
CA VAL A 24 2.73 -11.62 -26.93
C VAL A 24 1.59 -12.62 -26.75
N GLU A 25 1.68 -13.77 -27.40
CA GLU A 25 0.72 -14.87 -27.26
C GLU A 25 0.85 -15.58 -25.90
N LEU A 26 -0.29 -15.90 -25.29
CA LEU A 26 -0.40 -16.53 -23.98
C LEU A 26 -0.85 -18.00 -24.09
N GLY A 27 -0.47 -18.77 -23.08
CA GLY A 27 -1.01 -20.11 -22.82
C GLY A 27 -2.38 -20.05 -22.16
N ALA A 28 -3.10 -21.17 -22.14
CA ALA A 28 -4.39 -21.27 -21.47
C ALA A 28 -4.24 -21.05 -19.95
N LEU A 29 -5.21 -20.37 -19.36
CA LEU A 29 -5.26 -20.14 -17.91
C LEU A 29 -6.00 -21.32 -17.26
N SER A 30 -5.42 -21.93 -16.23
CA SER A 30 -6.13 -22.86 -15.37
C SER A 30 -7.10 -22.09 -14.49
N ASP A 31 -8.24 -22.70 -14.17
CA ASP A 31 -9.27 -22.16 -13.27
C ASP A 31 -9.03 -22.57 -11.80
N ASP A 32 -8.10 -23.51 -11.54
CA ASP A 32 -7.89 -24.15 -10.25
C ASP A 32 -7.22 -23.20 -9.23
N ILE A 33 -8.03 -22.59 -8.36
CA ILE A 33 -7.57 -21.74 -7.26
C ILE A 33 -6.82 -22.59 -6.21
N PHE A 34 -5.61 -22.17 -5.85
CA PHE A 34 -4.90 -22.72 -4.68
C PHE A 34 -4.80 -21.72 -3.52
N ALA A 35 -4.77 -20.40 -3.80
CA ALA A 35 -4.74 -19.35 -2.78
C ALA A 35 -5.65 -18.18 -3.15
N SER A 36 -6.32 -17.60 -2.15
CA SER A 36 -7.23 -16.47 -2.31
C SER A 36 -7.33 -15.70 -0.99
N TYR A 37 -6.74 -14.50 -0.95
CA TYR A 37 -6.59 -13.73 0.27
C TYR A 37 -6.77 -12.22 0.03
N SER A 38 -7.41 -11.53 0.96
CA SER A 38 -7.60 -10.08 0.92
C SER A 38 -7.62 -9.49 2.33
N GLY A 39 -7.05 -8.30 2.49
CA GLY A 39 -6.96 -7.62 3.78
C GLY A 39 -6.73 -6.11 3.64
N PRO A 40 -6.75 -5.35 4.76
CA PRO A 40 -7.05 -5.82 6.11
C PRO A 40 -8.57 -5.89 6.35
N ASP A 41 -8.98 -6.52 7.46
CA ASP A 41 -10.38 -6.57 7.91
C ASP A 41 -11.36 -7.07 6.82
N GLY A 42 -11.06 -8.23 6.24
CA GLY A 42 -11.80 -8.81 5.12
C GLY A 42 -11.51 -8.17 3.75
N GLY A 43 -10.78 -7.05 3.69
CA GLY A 43 -10.35 -6.43 2.44
C GLY A 43 -11.51 -6.16 1.47
N LEU A 44 -11.51 -6.79 0.30
CA LEU A 44 -12.58 -6.66 -0.69
C LEU A 44 -13.94 -7.23 -0.22
N VAL A 45 -13.94 -8.21 0.70
CA VAL A 45 -15.17 -8.87 1.19
C VAL A 45 -16.07 -7.88 1.91
N PHE A 46 -15.48 -6.91 2.62
CA PHE A 46 -16.15 -5.79 3.30
C PHE A 46 -17.20 -5.07 2.44
N VAL A 47 -17.00 -5.01 1.11
CA VAL A 47 -17.92 -4.32 0.19
C VAL A 47 -19.28 -5.02 0.09
N LYS A 48 -19.32 -6.34 0.35
CA LYS A 48 -20.50 -7.21 0.36
C LYS A 48 -20.96 -7.52 1.79
N ASP A 49 -20.02 -7.88 2.66
CA ASP A 49 -20.26 -8.24 4.06
C ASP A 49 -19.34 -7.39 4.97
N PRO A 50 -19.82 -6.23 5.45
CA PRO A 50 -19.05 -5.37 6.37
C PRO A 50 -18.83 -5.97 7.76
N GLU A 51 -19.54 -7.05 8.12
CA GLU A 51 -19.42 -7.75 9.40
C GLU A 51 -18.51 -8.99 9.30
N TYR A 52 -17.90 -9.23 8.12
CA TYR A 52 -17.06 -10.38 7.84
C TYR A 52 -15.85 -10.48 8.77
N ASN A 53 -15.82 -11.54 9.59
CA ASN A 53 -14.81 -11.78 10.62
C ASN A 53 -13.76 -12.84 10.22
N GLY A 54 -13.61 -13.13 8.93
CA GLY A 54 -12.68 -14.15 8.43
C GLY A 54 -13.20 -15.60 8.44
N ASN A 55 -14.35 -15.86 9.06
CA ASN A 55 -14.95 -17.21 9.22
C ASN A 55 -16.44 -17.26 8.86
N SER A 56 -16.91 -16.39 7.96
CA SER A 56 -18.28 -16.49 7.43
C SER A 56 -18.34 -17.53 6.32
N ALA A 57 -19.08 -18.63 6.55
CA ALA A 57 -19.42 -19.60 5.52
C ALA A 57 -20.54 -19.06 4.62
N THR A 58 -20.27 -17.96 3.90
CA THR A 58 -21.17 -17.46 2.86
C THR A 58 -21.23 -18.48 1.73
N VAL A 59 -22.42 -19.04 1.49
CA VAL A 59 -22.66 -19.99 0.39
C VAL A 59 -22.57 -19.28 -0.98
N GLU A 60 -22.65 -17.95 -1.00
CA GLU A 60 -22.47 -17.13 -2.19
C GLU A 60 -20.97 -16.86 -2.44
N GLU A 61 -20.55 -17.05 -3.69
CA GLU A 61 -19.21 -16.77 -4.16
C GLU A 61 -18.99 -15.25 -4.29
N ILE A 62 -17.88 -14.75 -3.74
CA ILE A 62 -17.54 -13.33 -3.72
C ILE A 62 -16.41 -13.08 -4.71
N ALA A 63 -16.63 -12.22 -5.69
CA ALA A 63 -15.61 -11.74 -6.63
C ALA A 63 -14.74 -12.85 -7.30
N GLY A 64 -15.30 -14.03 -7.60
CA GLY A 64 -14.58 -15.15 -8.22
C GLY A 64 -14.20 -16.30 -7.29
N CYS A 65 -14.34 -16.14 -5.96
CA CYS A 65 -13.83 -17.10 -4.97
C CYS A 65 -14.88 -17.45 -3.91
N GLN A 66 -14.90 -18.71 -3.45
CA GLN A 66 -15.73 -19.15 -2.33
C GLN A 66 -15.17 -18.73 -0.97
N VAL A 67 -13.84 -18.57 -0.86
CA VAL A 67 -13.13 -18.24 0.37
C VAL A 67 -12.07 -17.18 0.06
N TRP A 68 -12.01 -16.11 0.87
CA TRP A 68 -11.02 -15.02 0.76
C TRP A 68 -10.03 -14.96 1.93
N ASN A 69 -9.94 -16.07 2.68
CA ASN A 69 -8.99 -16.27 3.78
C ASN A 69 -8.17 -17.56 3.57
N ASN A 70 -7.93 -17.93 2.31
CA ASN A 70 -7.16 -19.11 1.92
C ASN A 70 -5.71 -18.67 1.62
N LYS A 71 -4.85 -18.75 2.65
CA LYS A 71 -3.47 -18.24 2.65
C LYS A 71 -2.48 -19.34 2.23
N ASP A 72 -1.46 -18.96 1.46
CA ASP A 72 -0.34 -19.82 1.07
C ASP A 72 0.98 -19.04 1.26
N GLN A 73 2.12 -19.71 1.51
CA GLN A 73 3.41 -19.03 1.67
C GLN A 73 3.90 -18.39 0.35
N LYS A 74 3.43 -18.91 -0.78
CA LYS A 74 3.70 -18.44 -2.15
C LYS A 74 2.76 -17.33 -2.62
N ALA A 75 1.73 -17.01 -1.84
CA ALA A 75 0.70 -16.04 -2.17
C ALA A 75 0.22 -15.32 -0.90
N TYR A 76 0.89 -14.22 -0.55
CA TYR A 76 0.73 -13.56 0.74
C TYR A 76 0.55 -12.06 0.60
N GLY A 77 -0.16 -11.45 1.55
CA GLY A 77 -0.27 -10.00 1.65
C GLY A 77 -0.49 -9.54 3.08
N ILE A 78 -0.15 -8.29 3.36
CA ILE A 78 -0.28 -7.68 4.67
C ILE A 78 -0.45 -6.16 4.53
N CYS A 79 -1.33 -5.60 5.37
CA CYS A 79 -1.48 -4.16 5.59
C CYS A 79 -1.21 -3.87 7.06
N ILE A 80 -0.47 -2.82 7.35
CA ILE A 80 -0.22 -2.33 8.71
C ILE A 80 -0.33 -0.80 8.76
N SER A 81 -0.46 -0.26 9.95
CA SER A 81 -0.24 1.17 10.19
C SER A 81 1.18 1.39 10.72
N LEU A 82 1.94 2.29 10.09
CA LEU A 82 3.20 2.81 10.61
C LEU A 82 2.97 4.03 11.52
N TYR A 83 1.77 4.58 11.57
CA TYR A 83 1.42 5.68 12.47
C TYR A 83 1.54 5.29 13.94
N GLU A 84 1.62 6.30 14.81
CA GLU A 84 1.73 6.14 16.26
C GLU A 84 0.45 5.64 16.94
N GLN A 85 0.62 4.99 18.09
CA GLN A 85 -0.48 4.72 19.01
C GLN A 85 -0.60 5.83 20.09
N HIS A 86 -1.73 6.53 20.15
CA HIS A 86 -1.90 7.65 21.09
C HIS A 86 -1.84 7.17 22.57
N PRO A 87 -0.85 7.55 23.38
CA PRO A 87 -0.45 6.84 24.61
C PRO A 87 -1.45 6.86 25.78
N VAL A 88 -2.51 7.68 25.70
CA VAL A 88 -3.56 7.81 26.73
C VAL A 88 -4.88 7.10 26.36
N ASN A 89 -5.20 7.00 25.07
CA ASN A 89 -6.49 6.45 24.60
C ASN A 89 -6.33 5.25 23.64
N MET A 90 -5.09 5.00 23.21
CA MET A 90 -4.61 3.87 22.44
C MET A 90 -5.27 3.65 21.09
N LYS A 91 -5.91 4.69 20.54
CA LYS A 91 -6.26 4.75 19.13
C LYS A 91 -4.99 4.92 18.30
N MET A 92 -4.93 4.29 17.12
CA MET A 92 -3.88 4.60 16.17
C MET A 92 -4.21 5.93 15.49
N SER A 93 -3.19 6.71 15.15
CA SER A 93 -3.33 7.73 14.11
C SER A 93 -3.54 7.06 12.74
N GLY A 94 -4.18 7.75 11.81
CA GLY A 94 -4.59 7.19 10.51
C GLY A 94 -5.84 6.30 10.53
N ASP A 95 -6.29 5.81 11.69
CA ASP A 95 -7.41 4.85 11.80
C ASP A 95 -8.71 5.30 11.07
N PRO A 96 -9.42 4.37 10.39
CA PRO A 96 -9.01 2.99 10.08
C PRO A 96 -8.04 2.90 8.88
N ILE A 97 -7.31 1.79 8.78
CA ILE A 97 -6.37 1.53 7.66
C ILE A 97 -7.09 1.70 6.32
N ALA A 98 -6.63 2.68 5.56
CA ALA A 98 -7.22 3.09 4.29
C ALA A 98 -6.85 2.12 3.16
N ASP A 99 -5.62 1.61 3.16
CA ASP A 99 -5.13 0.60 2.24
C ASP A 99 -5.96 -0.69 2.25
N ALA A 100 -5.85 -1.43 1.15
CA ALA A 100 -6.16 -2.85 1.08
C ALA A 100 -5.38 -3.55 -0.04
N PHE A 101 -5.27 -4.88 0.04
CA PHE A 101 -4.82 -5.75 -1.06
C PHE A 101 -5.82 -6.88 -1.34
N ALA A 102 -5.72 -7.47 -2.53
CA ALA A 102 -6.38 -8.70 -2.92
C ALA A 102 -5.46 -9.56 -3.79
N ILE A 103 -5.39 -10.86 -3.55
CA ILE A 103 -4.64 -11.82 -4.35
C ILE A 103 -5.45 -13.08 -4.60
N CYS A 104 -5.50 -13.52 -5.85
CA CYS A 104 -6.19 -14.72 -6.29
C CYS A 104 -5.26 -15.53 -7.21
N CYS A 105 -4.71 -16.62 -6.68
CA CYS A 105 -3.73 -17.45 -7.36
C CYS A 105 -4.35 -18.78 -7.80
N ARG A 106 -4.12 -19.11 -9.06
CA ARG A 106 -4.51 -20.36 -9.69
C ARG A 106 -3.27 -21.14 -10.12
N GLN A 107 -3.45 -22.40 -10.52
CA GLN A 107 -2.36 -23.32 -10.85
C GLN A 107 -1.27 -22.73 -11.78
N ASN A 108 -1.59 -21.85 -12.73
CA ASN A 108 -0.60 -21.26 -13.64
C ASN A 108 -0.78 -19.75 -13.88
N ASN A 109 -1.54 -19.06 -13.04
CA ASN A 109 -1.83 -17.64 -13.21
C ASN A 109 -2.21 -16.99 -11.88
N CYS A 110 -2.13 -15.66 -11.83
CA CYS A 110 -2.42 -14.91 -10.62
C CYS A 110 -3.02 -13.54 -10.95
N ILE A 111 -4.04 -13.13 -10.21
CA ILE A 111 -4.53 -11.74 -10.19
C ILE A 111 -4.15 -11.13 -8.84
N MET A 112 -3.39 -10.04 -8.87
CA MET A 112 -2.94 -9.29 -7.69
C MET A 112 -3.38 -7.84 -7.80
N LEU A 113 -3.98 -7.30 -6.75
CA LEU A 113 -4.43 -5.92 -6.67
C LEU A 113 -3.96 -5.30 -5.35
N ILE A 114 -3.53 -4.04 -5.39
CA ILE A 114 -3.30 -3.23 -4.20
C ILE A 114 -3.85 -1.81 -4.42
N ALA A 115 -4.39 -1.22 -3.36
CA ALA A 115 -5.02 0.09 -3.39
C ALA A 115 -4.73 0.83 -2.09
N ASP A 116 -4.21 2.05 -2.19
CA ASP A 116 -4.02 3.01 -1.11
C ASP A 116 -5.13 4.06 -1.17
N GLY A 117 -5.87 4.21 -0.07
CA GLY A 117 -6.90 5.21 0.06
C GLY A 117 -6.32 6.58 0.41
N VAL A 118 -6.13 7.44 -0.59
CA VAL A 118 -5.56 8.79 -0.50
C VAL A 118 -6.03 9.56 0.76
N ASN A 119 -5.06 10.10 1.50
CA ASN A 119 -5.19 10.59 2.88
C ASN A 119 -5.40 9.44 3.87
N TRP A 120 -6.53 9.41 4.59
CA TRP A 120 -6.91 8.32 5.49
C TRP A 120 -8.39 8.45 5.89
N GLY A 121 -8.88 7.46 6.64
CA GLY A 121 -10.23 7.47 7.20
C GLY A 121 -11.26 6.77 6.33
N GLU A 122 -12.52 6.77 6.80
CA GLU A 122 -13.56 5.86 6.29
C GLU A 122 -13.84 5.98 4.80
N LYS A 123 -13.84 7.19 4.23
CA LYS A 123 -14.09 7.37 2.79
C LYS A 123 -12.98 6.75 1.95
N SER A 124 -11.73 6.96 2.34
CA SER A 124 -10.57 6.40 1.66
C SER A 124 -10.53 4.87 1.80
N ARG A 125 -10.83 4.36 3.01
CA ARG A 125 -11.01 2.92 3.29
C ARG A 125 -12.06 2.26 2.38
N ILE A 126 -13.21 2.90 2.23
CA ILE A 126 -14.29 2.44 1.34
C ILE A 126 -13.81 2.46 -0.12
N ALA A 127 -13.12 3.52 -0.55
CA ALA A 127 -12.64 3.64 -1.93
C ALA A 127 -11.69 2.50 -2.31
N ALA A 128 -10.64 2.26 -1.52
CA ALA A 128 -9.67 1.19 -1.76
C ALA A 128 -10.36 -0.19 -1.85
N ARG A 129 -11.20 -0.53 -0.88
CA ARG A 129 -11.92 -1.82 -0.85
C ARG A 129 -12.90 -1.96 -2.02
N CYS A 130 -13.57 -0.88 -2.43
CA CYS A 130 -14.42 -0.86 -3.62
C CYS A 130 -13.61 -1.03 -4.91
N ALA A 131 -12.41 -0.46 -5.00
CA ALA A 131 -11.53 -0.65 -6.15
C ALA A 131 -11.14 -2.13 -6.29
N LEU A 132 -10.63 -2.74 -5.21
CA LEU A 132 -10.29 -4.16 -5.19
C LEU A 132 -11.47 -5.06 -5.57
N TYR A 133 -12.64 -4.85 -4.94
CA TYR A 133 -13.82 -5.65 -5.25
C TYR A 133 -14.23 -5.47 -6.72
N GLY A 134 -14.32 -4.23 -7.20
CA GLY A 134 -14.81 -3.94 -8.56
C GLY A 134 -13.94 -4.59 -9.62
N SER A 135 -12.61 -4.41 -9.52
CA SER A 135 -11.68 -5.02 -10.46
C SER A 135 -11.59 -6.53 -10.33
N MET A 136 -11.44 -7.08 -9.11
CA MET A 136 -11.33 -8.53 -8.91
C MET A 136 -12.60 -9.28 -9.36
N ASN A 137 -13.78 -8.73 -9.06
CA ASN A 137 -15.05 -9.29 -9.50
C ASN A 137 -15.17 -9.26 -11.02
N TYR A 138 -14.82 -8.15 -11.66
CA TYR A 138 -14.84 -8.04 -13.12
C TYR A 138 -13.92 -9.07 -13.77
N LEU A 139 -12.64 -9.06 -13.39
CA LEU A 139 -11.63 -9.95 -13.98
C LEU A 139 -11.99 -11.43 -13.81
N ASN A 140 -12.33 -11.87 -12.59
CA ASN A 140 -12.71 -13.27 -12.40
C ASN A 140 -14.00 -13.66 -13.13
N GLN A 141 -14.96 -12.75 -13.27
CA GLN A 141 -16.18 -13.02 -14.03
C GLN A 141 -15.88 -13.18 -15.52
N ARG A 142 -15.22 -12.20 -16.16
CA ARG A 142 -14.98 -12.23 -17.61
C ARG A 142 -14.06 -13.40 -17.99
N ILE A 143 -12.94 -13.55 -17.29
CA ILE A 143 -11.90 -14.55 -17.63
C ILE A 143 -12.38 -15.98 -17.33
N PHE A 144 -12.95 -16.24 -16.15
CA PHE A 144 -13.18 -17.61 -15.65
C PHE A 144 -14.65 -18.05 -15.58
N LYS A 145 -15.63 -17.14 -15.71
CA LYS A 145 -17.06 -17.51 -15.73
C LYS A 145 -17.70 -17.36 -17.10
N ASP A 146 -17.46 -16.23 -17.75
CA ASP A 146 -17.99 -15.95 -19.09
C ASP A 146 -17.17 -16.72 -20.16
N GLY A 147 -15.91 -17.07 -19.84
CA GLY A 147 -15.02 -17.85 -20.70
C GLY A 147 -14.14 -17.01 -21.63
N ASP A 148 -14.12 -15.69 -21.44
CA ASP A 148 -13.34 -14.74 -22.24
C ASP A 148 -11.87 -14.72 -21.76
N GLN A 149 -11.20 -15.88 -21.77
CA GLN A 149 -9.79 -15.98 -21.41
C GLN A 149 -8.90 -15.23 -22.42
N PRO A 150 -8.04 -14.30 -22.00
CA PRO A 150 -7.16 -13.57 -22.90
C PRO A 150 -6.07 -14.48 -23.48
N THR A 151 -5.92 -14.41 -24.80
CA THR A 151 -4.92 -15.15 -25.59
C THR A 151 -3.69 -14.31 -25.92
N THR A 152 -3.72 -12.99 -25.67
CA THR A 152 -2.59 -12.08 -25.84
C THR A 152 -2.44 -11.12 -24.66
N THR A 153 -1.23 -10.59 -24.46
CA THR A 153 -0.96 -9.51 -23.49
C THR A 153 -1.85 -8.28 -23.69
N HIS A 154 -2.23 -7.96 -24.93
CA HIS A 154 -3.10 -6.82 -25.24
C HIS A 154 -4.53 -7.04 -24.69
N GLU A 155 -5.09 -8.23 -24.89
CA GLU A 155 -6.40 -8.61 -24.33
C GLU A 155 -6.40 -8.59 -22.78
N VAL A 156 -5.27 -8.95 -22.15
CA VAL A 156 -5.10 -8.80 -20.69
C VAL A 156 -5.19 -7.33 -20.25
N PHE A 157 -4.59 -6.41 -21.02
CA PHE A 157 -4.63 -4.98 -20.72
C PHE A 157 -6.00 -4.34 -20.96
N ASP A 158 -6.75 -4.80 -21.97
CA ASP A 158 -8.14 -4.37 -22.18
C ASP A 158 -9.02 -4.77 -20.98
N LEU A 159 -8.93 -6.04 -20.55
CA LEU A 159 -9.63 -6.55 -19.36
C LEU A 159 -9.24 -5.79 -18.09
N LEU A 160 -7.94 -5.49 -17.90
CA LEU A 160 -7.47 -4.65 -16.79
C LEU A 160 -8.07 -3.24 -16.86
N LYS A 161 -8.10 -2.61 -18.04
CA LYS A 161 -8.61 -1.24 -18.21
C LYS A 161 -10.10 -1.15 -17.93
N GLU A 162 -10.89 -2.12 -18.37
CA GLU A 162 -12.32 -2.23 -18.05
C GLU A 162 -12.55 -2.51 -16.55
N SER A 163 -11.69 -3.32 -15.92
CA SER A 163 -11.74 -3.59 -14.48
C SER A 163 -11.53 -2.33 -13.62
N PHE A 164 -10.77 -1.35 -14.11
CA PHE A 164 -10.59 -0.04 -13.46
C PHE A 164 -11.85 0.84 -13.58
N ASP A 165 -12.58 0.72 -14.69
CA ASP A 165 -13.85 1.43 -14.87
C ASP A 165 -14.93 0.86 -13.94
N GLU A 166 -14.97 -0.47 -13.71
CA GLU A 166 -15.86 -1.08 -12.72
C GLU A 166 -15.47 -0.76 -11.27
N ALA A 167 -14.17 -0.74 -10.94
CA ALA A 167 -13.68 -0.21 -9.67
C ALA A 167 -14.19 1.21 -9.42
N HIS A 168 -13.98 2.11 -10.38
CA HIS A 168 -14.39 3.51 -10.28
C HIS A 168 -15.91 3.67 -10.13
N LYS A 169 -16.72 2.98 -10.94
CA LYS A 169 -18.20 2.95 -10.81
C LYS A 169 -18.63 2.50 -9.42
N LEU A 170 -17.95 1.51 -8.83
CA LEU A 170 -18.30 0.98 -7.51
C LEU A 170 -17.91 1.95 -6.38
N ILE A 171 -16.78 2.65 -6.48
CA ILE A 171 -16.39 3.73 -5.55
C ILE A 171 -17.49 4.80 -5.51
N LEU A 172 -17.93 5.29 -6.67
CA LEU A 172 -19.01 6.28 -6.77
C LEU A 172 -20.32 5.75 -6.15
N LYS A 173 -20.72 4.52 -6.49
CA LYS A 173 -21.94 3.86 -5.99
C LYS A 173 -21.95 3.67 -4.47
N LYS A 174 -20.78 3.58 -3.84
CA LYS A 174 -20.59 3.41 -2.38
C LYS A 174 -20.21 4.72 -1.67
N GLU A 175 -20.24 5.85 -2.36
CA GLU A 175 -19.88 7.18 -1.86
C GLU A 175 -18.46 7.28 -1.25
N GLY A 176 -17.55 6.44 -1.75
CA GLY A 176 -16.14 6.39 -1.37
C GLY A 176 -15.39 7.69 -1.68
N GLY A 177 -14.22 7.82 -1.07
CA GLY A 177 -13.26 8.88 -1.34
C GLY A 177 -12.41 8.57 -2.58
N LEU A 178 -11.13 8.88 -2.49
CA LEU A 178 -10.15 8.63 -3.55
C LEU A 178 -9.24 7.46 -3.16
N THR A 179 -8.71 6.75 -4.16
CA THR A 179 -7.75 5.65 -3.97
C THR A 179 -6.82 5.50 -5.16
N THR A 180 -5.59 5.07 -4.94
CA THR A 180 -4.76 4.46 -6.01
C THR A 180 -5.35 3.10 -6.39
N LEU A 181 -4.90 2.54 -7.51
CA LEU A 181 -5.07 1.12 -7.83
C LEU A 181 -3.91 0.64 -8.71
N CYS A 182 -3.16 -0.33 -8.21
CA CYS A 182 -2.16 -1.07 -8.98
C CYS A 182 -2.60 -2.53 -9.09
N ALA A 183 -2.64 -3.04 -10.32
CA ALA A 183 -3.23 -4.33 -10.65
C ALA A 183 -2.33 -5.11 -11.61
N CYS A 184 -1.97 -6.35 -11.22
CA CYS A 184 -1.21 -7.28 -12.04
C CYS A 184 -2.01 -8.53 -12.37
N ILE A 185 -1.88 -9.00 -13.61
CA ILE A 185 -2.22 -10.36 -14.01
C ILE A 185 -0.96 -11.06 -14.52
N VAL A 186 -0.66 -12.22 -13.94
CA VAL A 186 0.46 -13.09 -14.32
C VAL A 186 -0.08 -14.22 -15.18
N CYS A 187 0.37 -14.32 -16.43
CA CYS A 187 -0.10 -15.30 -17.41
C CYS A 187 1.08 -16.13 -17.97
N PRO A 188 0.90 -17.42 -18.28
CA PRO A 188 1.93 -18.22 -18.95
C PRO A 188 2.12 -17.74 -20.39
N VAL A 189 3.36 -17.63 -20.84
CA VAL A 189 3.69 -17.29 -22.24
C VAL A 189 3.55 -18.53 -23.12
N ARG A 190 2.95 -18.40 -24.30
CA ARG A 190 2.80 -19.54 -25.22
C ARG A 190 4.17 -20.02 -25.71
N ASN A 191 4.36 -21.34 -25.72
CA ASN A 191 5.60 -22.01 -26.17
C ASN A 191 6.86 -21.49 -25.45
N SER A 192 6.72 -21.21 -24.14
CA SER A 192 7.81 -20.80 -23.25
C SER A 192 7.58 -21.34 -21.84
N GLU A 193 8.63 -21.37 -21.02
CA GLU A 193 8.54 -21.62 -19.57
C GLU A 193 8.31 -20.33 -18.76
N GLN A 194 8.33 -19.17 -19.44
CA GLN A 194 8.19 -17.85 -18.82
C GLN A 194 6.74 -17.42 -18.64
N PHE A 195 6.56 -16.44 -17.76
CA PHE A 195 5.28 -15.79 -17.47
C PHE A 195 5.36 -14.30 -17.80
N ALA A 196 4.32 -13.80 -18.46
CA ALA A 196 4.09 -12.38 -18.70
C ALA A 196 3.39 -11.77 -17.48
N VAL A 197 3.88 -10.62 -17.01
CA VAL A 197 3.32 -9.87 -15.88
C VAL A 197 2.74 -8.57 -16.43
N CYS A 198 1.43 -8.56 -16.66
CA CYS A 198 0.71 -7.39 -17.19
C CYS A 198 0.23 -6.54 -16.01
N CYS A 199 0.78 -5.34 -15.86
CA CYS A 199 0.46 -4.38 -14.81
C CYS A 199 -0.28 -3.17 -15.38
N LEU A 200 -1.44 -2.82 -14.82
CA LEU A 200 -2.07 -1.52 -15.00
C LEU A 200 -2.03 -0.78 -13.67
N ASN A 201 -1.55 0.47 -13.68
CA ASN A 201 -1.44 1.28 -12.47
C ASN A 201 -2.07 2.67 -12.65
N VAL A 202 -2.72 3.17 -11.60
CA VAL A 202 -3.13 4.57 -11.39
C VAL A 202 -2.74 4.94 -9.95
N GLY A 203 -1.94 6.00 -9.80
CA GLY A 203 -1.37 6.39 -8.51
C GLY A 203 0.10 5.96 -8.34
N ASP A 204 0.58 6.01 -7.10
CA ASP A 204 1.97 5.78 -6.69
C ASP A 204 2.16 4.52 -5.82
N SER A 205 1.17 3.63 -5.83
CA SER A 205 1.37 2.23 -5.44
C SER A 205 2.05 1.48 -6.58
N TYR A 206 3.20 0.87 -6.33
CA TYR A 206 4.11 0.38 -7.37
C TYR A 206 4.19 -1.15 -7.42
N GLY A 207 4.48 -1.68 -8.62
CA GLY A 207 4.62 -3.11 -8.87
C GLY A 207 6.06 -3.46 -9.22
N TYR A 208 6.56 -4.58 -8.72
CA TYR A 208 7.95 -5.00 -8.80
C TYR A 208 8.11 -6.48 -9.14
N VAL A 209 9.25 -6.83 -9.72
CA VAL A 209 9.76 -8.21 -9.78
C VAL A 209 11.05 -8.29 -8.98
N PHE A 210 11.14 -9.24 -8.05
CA PHE A 210 12.39 -9.76 -7.51
C PHE A 210 12.77 -11.05 -8.25
N SER A 211 13.97 -11.09 -8.82
CA SER A 211 14.58 -12.30 -9.35
C SER A 211 15.95 -12.52 -8.73
N LYS A 212 16.20 -13.72 -8.20
CA LYS A 212 17.43 -14.05 -7.45
C LYS A 212 18.73 -13.71 -8.18
N ASN A 213 18.73 -13.86 -9.52
CA ASN A 213 19.91 -13.64 -10.36
C ASN A 213 19.99 -12.23 -10.97
N GLN A 214 18.92 -11.43 -10.86
CA GLN A 214 18.76 -10.18 -11.62
C GLN A 214 18.38 -8.98 -10.72
N GLY A 215 18.15 -9.22 -9.42
CA GLY A 215 17.78 -8.21 -8.44
C GLY A 215 16.30 -7.79 -8.54
N ILE A 216 16.00 -6.60 -8.02
CA ILE A 216 14.66 -6.01 -8.08
C ILE A 216 14.55 -5.02 -9.25
N ARG A 217 13.46 -5.11 -10.01
CA ARG A 217 13.06 -4.14 -11.03
C ARG A 217 11.62 -3.69 -10.80
N GLU A 218 11.33 -2.41 -11.02
CA GLU A 218 9.97 -1.88 -10.99
C GLU A 218 9.29 -2.08 -12.36
N ILE A 219 8.06 -2.60 -12.36
CA ILE A 219 7.21 -2.79 -13.55
C ILE A 219 6.48 -1.48 -13.89
N THR A 220 6.14 -0.69 -12.87
CA THR A 220 5.35 0.54 -12.95
C THR A 220 6.12 1.79 -13.36
N LEU A 221 7.36 1.67 -13.87
CA LEU A 221 8.28 2.78 -14.19
C LEU A 221 7.68 3.94 -15.01
N GLY A 222 6.68 3.70 -15.86
CA GLY A 222 6.00 4.76 -16.62
C GLY A 222 5.03 5.63 -15.81
N SER A 223 4.80 5.30 -14.53
CA SER A 223 3.86 6.00 -13.63
C SER A 223 4.46 7.25 -12.98
N HIS A 224 5.79 7.40 -13.01
CA HIS A 224 6.51 8.55 -12.47
C HIS A 224 7.75 8.83 -13.31
N ASP A 225 8.20 10.08 -13.37
CA ASP A 225 9.46 10.42 -14.03
C ASP A 225 10.60 10.34 -13.00
N VAL A 226 11.29 9.20 -13.00
CA VAL A 226 12.47 8.90 -12.17
C VAL A 226 13.62 9.92 -12.31
N SER A 227 13.60 10.81 -13.30
CA SER A 227 14.58 11.89 -13.44
C SER A 227 14.17 13.21 -12.75
N THR A 228 12.98 13.27 -12.18
CA THR A 228 12.40 14.47 -11.55
C THR A 228 12.07 14.26 -10.07
N GLU A 229 11.98 15.37 -9.32
CA GLU A 229 11.62 15.33 -7.91
C GLU A 229 10.13 15.02 -7.72
N ARG A 230 9.80 13.89 -7.07
CA ARG A 230 8.43 13.51 -6.70
C ARG A 230 7.99 14.23 -5.44
N ASP A 231 6.81 14.86 -5.46
CA ASP A 231 6.13 15.27 -4.23
C ASP A 231 5.49 14.02 -3.60
N ILE A 232 6.05 13.54 -2.49
CA ILE A 232 5.60 12.35 -1.73
C ILE A 232 4.19 12.48 -1.09
N ARG A 233 3.41 13.49 -1.51
CA ARG A 233 2.02 13.77 -1.10
C ARG A 233 1.08 13.84 -2.31
N ASP A 234 1.59 13.82 -3.53
CA ASP A 234 0.81 13.74 -4.77
C ASP A 234 0.95 12.32 -5.33
N ALA A 235 -0.13 11.55 -5.25
CA ALA A 235 -0.19 10.20 -5.83
C ALA A 235 -0.05 10.19 -7.36
N GLY A 236 -0.14 11.35 -8.02
CA GLY A 236 -0.02 11.50 -9.46
C GLY A 236 -1.32 11.21 -10.22
N GLY A 237 -2.19 10.37 -9.66
CA GLY A 237 -3.52 10.02 -10.13
C GLY A 237 -4.29 9.18 -9.11
N ALA A 238 -5.61 9.11 -9.24
CA ALA A 238 -6.50 8.38 -8.32
C ALA A 238 -7.83 8.01 -8.97
N LEU A 239 -8.38 6.86 -8.57
CA LEU A 239 -9.78 6.50 -8.81
C LEU A 239 -10.69 7.11 -7.74
N GLY A 240 -11.88 7.53 -8.16
CA GLY A 240 -12.89 8.13 -7.28
C GLY A 240 -13.35 9.48 -7.83
N PRO A 241 -14.18 10.23 -7.09
CA PRO A 241 -14.75 11.51 -7.55
C PRO A 241 -13.76 12.68 -7.36
N VAL A 242 -12.65 12.72 -8.12
CA VAL A 242 -11.60 13.75 -7.97
C VAL A 242 -12.14 15.16 -8.26
N ASP A 243 -12.93 15.31 -9.32
CA ASP A 243 -13.64 16.55 -9.68
C ASP A 243 -15.15 16.51 -9.35
N GLY A 244 -15.55 15.54 -8.53
CA GLY A 244 -16.94 15.26 -8.16
C GLY A 244 -17.52 14.01 -8.82
N ILE A 245 -17.06 13.62 -10.02
CA ILE A 245 -17.42 12.31 -10.62
C ILE A 245 -16.28 11.59 -11.34
N ASN A 246 -15.30 12.29 -11.92
CA ASN A 246 -14.26 11.68 -12.76
C ASN A 246 -13.02 11.28 -11.95
N PRO A 247 -12.30 10.21 -12.36
CA PRO A 247 -11.00 9.85 -11.81
C PRO A 247 -9.88 10.72 -12.40
N GLU A 248 -8.74 10.81 -11.73
CA GLU A 248 -7.53 11.40 -12.28
C GLU A 248 -6.62 10.29 -12.82
N LEU A 249 -6.53 10.18 -14.14
CA LEU A 249 -5.76 9.15 -14.83
C LEU A 249 -4.43 9.67 -15.40
N ARG A 250 -3.94 10.83 -14.93
CA ARG A 250 -2.76 11.55 -15.45
C ARG A 250 -1.51 10.65 -15.50
N ASN A 251 -1.29 9.85 -14.47
CA ASN A 251 -0.17 8.92 -14.42
C ASN A 251 -0.53 7.46 -14.77
N MET A 252 -1.74 7.19 -15.30
CA MET A 252 -2.15 5.85 -15.69
C MET A 252 -1.12 5.22 -16.63
N THR A 253 -0.71 3.97 -16.35
CA THR A 253 0.42 3.32 -17.02
C THR A 253 0.17 1.85 -17.25
N TYR A 254 0.38 1.42 -18.49
CA TYR A 254 0.51 0.01 -18.86
C TYR A 254 1.98 -0.39 -18.66
N GLY A 255 2.24 -1.48 -17.95
CA GLY A 255 3.57 -2.02 -17.70
C GLY A 255 3.61 -3.52 -17.94
N LEU A 256 4.62 -4.01 -18.65
CA LEU A 256 4.84 -5.42 -18.97
C LEU A 256 6.28 -5.81 -18.64
N SER A 257 6.46 -6.92 -17.91
CA SER A 257 7.74 -7.60 -17.79
C SER A 257 7.56 -9.11 -17.87
N PHE A 258 8.66 -9.84 -18.06
CA PHE A 258 8.67 -11.30 -18.16
C PHE A 258 9.42 -11.90 -16.97
N THR A 259 8.99 -13.07 -16.53
CA THR A 259 9.51 -13.76 -15.34
C THR A 259 9.66 -15.24 -15.56
N ASN A 260 10.53 -15.85 -14.77
CA ASN A 260 10.79 -17.29 -14.77
C ASN A 260 10.12 -17.92 -13.53
N PRO A 261 9.90 -19.24 -13.52
CA PRO A 261 9.48 -19.94 -12.31
C PRO A 261 10.44 -19.67 -11.14
N GLY A 262 9.91 -19.31 -9.98
CA GLY A 262 10.66 -18.94 -8.78
C GLY A 262 10.99 -17.45 -8.64
N ASP A 263 10.73 -16.60 -9.65
CA ASP A 263 10.74 -15.14 -9.46
C ASP A 263 9.53 -14.72 -8.60
N ILE A 264 9.63 -13.60 -7.85
CA ILE A 264 8.54 -13.07 -7.02
C ILE A 264 8.03 -11.76 -7.60
N ILE A 265 6.72 -11.68 -7.85
CA ILE A 265 6.02 -10.42 -8.11
C ILE A 265 5.58 -9.85 -6.78
N PHE A 266 5.74 -8.55 -6.55
CA PHE A 266 5.11 -7.89 -5.42
C PHE A 266 4.61 -6.49 -5.76
N LEU A 267 3.47 -6.10 -5.17
CA LEU A 267 2.89 -4.77 -5.26
C LEU A 267 2.95 -4.12 -3.87
N ALA A 268 3.26 -2.83 -3.80
CA ALA A 268 3.46 -2.12 -2.54
C ALA A 268 2.89 -0.69 -2.56
N THR A 269 2.30 -0.24 -1.46
CA THR A 269 1.87 1.15 -1.27
C THR A 269 3.06 2.05 -0.91
N ASP A 270 2.86 3.37 -0.93
CA ASP A 270 3.92 4.35 -0.70
C ASP A 270 4.50 4.28 0.74
N GLY A 271 3.69 3.89 1.73
CA GLY A 271 4.15 3.57 3.08
C GLY A 271 5.17 2.43 3.16
N ILE A 272 5.25 1.58 2.13
CA ILE A 272 6.42 0.71 1.91
C ILE A 272 7.46 1.43 1.05
N SER A 273 7.13 1.85 -0.17
CA SER A 273 8.13 2.23 -1.19
C SER A 273 8.90 3.51 -0.85
N ASP A 274 8.24 4.54 -0.30
CA ASP A 274 8.89 5.78 0.16
C ASP A 274 9.89 5.51 1.29
N ASN A 275 9.64 4.49 2.13
CA ASN A 275 10.54 4.11 3.23
C ASN A 275 11.85 3.44 2.75
N PHE A 276 12.04 3.22 1.45
CA PHE A 276 13.32 2.82 0.86
C PHE A 276 14.07 3.97 0.17
N ASP A 277 13.46 5.17 0.04
CA ASP A 277 14.14 6.33 -0.50
C ASP A 277 15.25 6.83 0.45
N PRO A 278 16.49 7.10 -0.04
CA PRO A 278 17.62 7.47 0.81
C PRO A 278 17.49 8.85 1.48
N VAL A 279 16.63 9.75 0.98
CA VAL A 279 16.31 11.05 1.59
C VAL A 279 15.20 10.92 2.64
N VAL A 280 14.24 10.03 2.43
CA VAL A 280 13.21 9.67 3.42
C VAL A 280 13.82 8.94 4.62
N THR A 281 14.71 7.99 4.37
CA THR A 281 15.52 7.26 5.39
C THR A 281 16.62 8.12 6.04
N LYS A 282 16.82 9.37 5.58
CA LYS A 282 17.79 10.35 6.10
C LYS A 282 19.26 9.94 5.98
N ILE A 283 19.61 9.02 5.08
CA ILE A 283 21.00 8.65 4.80
C ILE A 283 21.64 9.50 3.69
N ALA A 284 20.83 10.09 2.81
CA ALA A 284 21.24 11.02 1.76
C ALA A 284 20.48 12.36 1.86
N GLU A 285 20.92 13.33 1.07
CA GLU A 285 20.22 14.60 0.84
C GLU A 285 19.82 14.75 -0.64
N PRO A 286 18.70 15.43 -0.96
CA PRO A 286 18.29 15.62 -2.34
C PRO A 286 19.22 16.66 -2.99
N LYS A 287 19.85 16.28 -4.10
CA LYS A 287 20.78 17.15 -4.83
C LYS A 287 20.08 18.42 -5.30
N ARG A 288 20.63 19.59 -4.95
CA ARG A 288 20.05 20.89 -5.31
C ARG A 288 20.70 21.44 -6.57
N ASN A 289 19.87 21.89 -7.52
CA ASN A 289 20.31 22.59 -8.73
C ASN A 289 20.67 24.07 -8.45
N ASP A 290 21.47 24.31 -7.41
CA ASP A 290 21.92 25.65 -7.02
C ASP A 290 23.14 26.07 -7.87
N VAL A 291 22.87 26.65 -9.04
CA VAL A 291 23.85 27.39 -9.85
C VAL A 291 24.23 28.72 -9.18
N ASN A 292 24.94 28.62 -8.05
CA ASN A 292 25.69 29.71 -7.41
C ASN A 292 26.87 29.14 -6.61
N PHE A 293 27.80 28.49 -7.30
CA PHE A 293 29.13 28.21 -6.74
C PHE A 293 29.90 29.53 -6.55
N ASN A 294 29.84 30.08 -5.33
CA ASN A 294 30.84 31.02 -4.84
C ASN A 294 31.19 30.70 -3.39
N GLU A 295 32.50 30.62 -3.14
CA GLU A 295 33.18 30.71 -1.83
C GLU A 295 32.97 29.56 -0.81
N ALA A 296 33.81 28.53 -1.01
CA ALA A 296 34.80 28.06 -0.04
C ALA A 296 34.39 27.41 1.30
N ALA A 297 34.87 26.17 1.50
CA ALA A 297 35.38 25.70 2.79
C ALA A 297 36.43 24.59 2.63
N THR A 298 37.71 24.93 2.62
CA THR A 298 38.80 23.96 2.86
C THR A 298 38.89 23.67 4.36
N SER A 299 38.34 22.55 4.82
CA SER A 299 38.59 22.01 6.17
C SER A 299 38.50 20.49 6.15
N GLU A 300 39.36 19.80 6.89
CA GLU A 300 39.43 18.33 6.89
C GLU A 300 38.24 17.69 7.63
N ASP A 301 37.58 18.43 8.53
CA ASP A 301 36.32 18.04 9.18
C ASP A 301 35.13 17.98 8.20
N TYR A 302 35.24 18.59 7.02
CA TYR A 302 34.15 18.67 6.03
C TYR A 302 33.82 17.31 5.40
N TYR A 303 34.77 16.37 5.35
CA TYR A 303 34.59 15.08 4.66
C TYR A 303 33.91 13.98 5.49
N PHE A 304 33.78 14.15 6.82
CA PHE A 304 33.29 13.07 7.70
C PHE A 304 31.84 13.21 8.17
N ASN A 305 31.19 14.37 7.97
CA ASN A 305 29.85 14.65 8.50
C ASN A 305 28.78 15.00 7.45
N HIS A 306 29.13 15.07 6.16
CA HIS A 306 28.15 15.33 5.10
C HIS A 306 27.54 14.03 4.57
N LYS A 307 26.21 14.02 4.45
CA LYS A 307 25.49 12.95 3.75
C LYS A 307 25.73 13.07 2.24
N PRO A 308 25.75 11.95 1.49
CA PRO A 308 25.79 12.02 0.04
C PRO A 308 24.56 12.78 -0.49
N GLU A 309 24.78 13.70 -1.42
CA GLU A 309 23.70 14.22 -2.26
C GLU A 309 23.37 13.20 -3.36
N MET A 310 22.08 13.04 -3.68
CA MET A 310 21.61 12.14 -4.74
C MET A 310 20.56 12.79 -5.63
N GLU A 311 20.70 12.59 -6.95
CA GLU A 311 19.68 12.90 -7.95
C GLU A 311 18.46 11.96 -7.83
N PRO A 312 17.24 12.36 -8.25
CA PRO A 312 16.05 11.50 -8.20
C PRO A 312 16.24 10.09 -8.76
N LYS A 313 16.99 9.97 -9.88
CA LYS A 313 17.27 8.69 -10.52
C LYS A 313 18.20 7.80 -9.68
N GLU A 314 19.16 8.41 -9.00
CA GLU A 314 20.09 7.71 -8.10
C GLU A 314 19.35 7.21 -6.86
N ARG A 315 18.43 8.03 -6.32
CA ARG A 315 17.54 7.64 -5.22
C ARG A 315 16.65 6.45 -5.55
N HIS A 316 16.04 6.45 -6.74
CA HIS A 316 15.25 5.32 -7.23
C HIS A 316 16.09 4.04 -7.35
N ILE A 317 17.28 4.10 -7.96
CA ILE A 317 18.19 2.95 -8.06
C ILE A 317 18.63 2.46 -6.67
N TYR A 318 18.91 3.38 -5.75
CA TYR A 318 19.25 3.05 -4.37
C TYR A 318 18.10 2.31 -3.66
N ALA A 319 16.87 2.80 -3.78
CA ALA A 319 15.70 2.18 -3.15
C ALA A 319 15.49 0.73 -3.60
N LEU A 320 15.60 0.45 -4.91
CA LEU A 320 15.54 -0.93 -5.43
C LEU A 320 16.67 -1.81 -4.86
N LYS A 321 17.89 -1.26 -4.73
CA LYS A 321 19.04 -1.99 -4.19
C LYS A 321 18.96 -2.22 -2.68
N GLU A 322 18.33 -1.32 -1.92
CA GLU A 322 18.09 -1.50 -0.49
C GLU A 322 16.98 -2.53 -0.22
N MET A 323 15.90 -2.53 -1.02
CA MET A 323 14.92 -3.63 -1.00
C MET A 323 15.59 -4.98 -1.30
N GLU A 324 16.46 -5.04 -2.32
CA GLU A 324 17.21 -6.25 -2.68
C GLU A 324 18.15 -6.68 -1.54
N ARG A 325 18.83 -5.73 -0.89
CA ARG A 325 19.71 -5.98 0.26
C ARG A 325 18.96 -6.62 1.42
N ILE A 326 17.72 -6.17 1.70
CA ILE A 326 16.89 -6.73 2.77
C ILE A 326 16.46 -8.17 2.48
N VAL A 327 16.13 -8.50 1.23
CA VAL A 327 15.79 -9.87 0.84
C VAL A 327 17.03 -10.79 0.94
N HIS A 328 18.19 -10.35 0.46
CA HIS A 328 19.43 -11.13 0.61
C HIS A 328 19.88 -11.27 2.08
N GLU A 329 19.70 -10.25 2.92
CA GLU A 329 19.97 -10.35 4.36
C GLU A 329 19.07 -11.42 5.01
N PHE A 330 17.81 -11.52 4.60
CA PHE A 330 16.92 -12.59 5.03
C PHE A 330 17.44 -13.98 4.60
N GLU A 331 17.69 -14.20 3.31
CA GLU A 331 18.18 -15.50 2.80
C GLU A 331 19.51 -15.94 3.46
N LEU A 332 20.42 -15.00 3.70
CA LEU A 332 21.70 -15.25 4.39
C LEU A 332 21.52 -15.64 5.86
N LEU A 333 20.44 -15.20 6.51
CA LEU A 333 20.13 -15.51 7.92
C LEU A 333 19.32 -16.81 8.08
N THR A 334 18.59 -17.25 7.05
CA THR A 334 17.77 -18.47 7.08
C THR A 334 18.42 -19.67 6.42
N GLU A 335 19.39 -19.46 5.51
CA GLU A 335 19.93 -20.49 4.58
C GLU A 335 18.88 -21.03 3.59
N GLU A 336 17.72 -20.37 3.46
CA GLU A 336 16.58 -20.78 2.62
C GLU A 336 16.26 -19.67 1.59
N GLN A 337 15.62 -20.06 0.47
CA GLN A 337 15.17 -19.06 -0.52
C GLN A 337 13.94 -18.34 0.02
N CYS A 338 13.85 -17.04 -0.21
CA CYS A 338 12.75 -16.23 0.29
C CYS A 338 11.44 -16.60 -0.41
N SER A 339 10.40 -17.00 0.33
CA SER A 339 9.03 -17.13 -0.20
C SER A 339 8.34 -15.76 -0.31
N ALA A 340 7.18 -15.70 -0.98
CA ALA A 340 6.38 -14.47 -1.07
C ALA A 340 5.99 -13.93 0.33
N GLN A 341 5.61 -14.82 1.26
CA GLN A 341 5.31 -14.46 2.64
C GLN A 341 6.52 -13.85 3.37
N GLU A 342 7.71 -14.41 3.14
CA GLU A 342 8.93 -13.96 3.81
C GLU A 342 9.45 -12.65 3.23
N LEU A 343 9.30 -12.43 1.91
CA LEU A 343 9.62 -11.15 1.27
C LEU A 343 8.72 -10.03 1.84
N CYS A 344 7.40 -10.28 1.95
CA CYS A 344 6.49 -9.36 2.62
C CYS A 344 6.91 -9.09 4.07
N GLY A 345 7.24 -10.15 4.82
CA GLY A 345 7.67 -10.03 6.22
C GLY A 345 8.96 -9.23 6.41
N ALA A 346 9.97 -9.46 5.56
CA ALA A 346 11.27 -8.79 5.62
C ALA A 346 11.16 -7.29 5.31
N LEU A 347 10.46 -6.92 4.23
CA LEU A 347 10.27 -5.52 3.84
C LEU A 347 9.40 -4.77 4.87
N VAL A 348 8.32 -5.38 5.37
CA VAL A 348 7.48 -4.80 6.43
C VAL A 348 8.26 -4.61 7.73
N GLN A 349 9.06 -5.61 8.14
CA GLN A 349 9.91 -5.50 9.34
C GLN A 349 10.96 -4.40 9.19
N HIS A 350 11.52 -4.18 7.99
CA HIS A 350 12.43 -3.07 7.72
C HIS A 350 11.74 -1.72 7.96
N VAL A 351 10.63 -1.44 7.28
CA VAL A 351 9.96 -0.13 7.38
C VAL A 351 9.41 0.14 8.79
N LEU A 352 8.94 -0.89 9.49
CA LEU A 352 8.58 -0.80 10.91
C LEU A 352 9.78 -0.40 11.77
N SER A 353 10.92 -1.05 11.58
CA SER A 353 12.13 -0.78 12.37
C SER A 353 12.70 0.62 12.10
N LEU A 354 12.61 1.09 10.85
CA LEU A 354 13.01 2.43 10.43
C LEU A 354 12.17 3.51 11.11
N THR A 355 10.84 3.35 11.09
CA THR A 355 9.87 4.35 11.56
C THR A 355 9.63 4.35 13.08
N ASP A 356 10.16 3.37 13.81
CA ASP A 356 10.05 3.21 15.27
C ASP A 356 10.48 4.48 16.04
N THR A 357 11.55 5.16 15.60
CA THR A 357 12.00 6.40 16.27
C THR A 357 11.00 7.54 16.10
N LYS A 358 10.31 7.63 14.95
CA LYS A 358 9.25 8.64 14.72
C LYS A 358 8.03 8.36 15.59
N ARG A 359 7.55 7.12 15.62
CA ARG A 359 6.45 6.72 16.51
C ARG A 359 6.77 7.08 17.96
N LYS A 360 7.94 6.68 18.49
CA LYS A 360 8.35 6.98 19.87
C LYS A 360 8.39 8.46 20.25
N VAL A 361 8.59 9.37 19.29
CA VAL A 361 8.49 10.82 19.53
C VAL A 361 7.03 11.21 19.80
N LEU A 362 6.09 10.71 18.99
CA LEU A 362 4.66 11.00 19.10
C LEU A 362 3.96 10.18 20.20
N GLU A 363 4.45 8.99 20.54
CA GLU A 363 3.92 8.11 21.59
C GLU A 363 4.33 8.55 23.00
N ASN A 364 5.11 9.63 23.15
CA ASN A 364 5.54 10.10 24.46
C ASN A 364 4.35 10.63 25.30
N PRO A 365 4.01 10.00 26.45
CA PRO A 365 2.87 10.41 27.28
C PRO A 365 2.93 11.87 27.76
N ASP A 366 4.13 12.44 27.94
CA ASP A 366 4.33 13.81 28.39
C ASP A 366 3.73 14.86 27.43
N LEU A 367 3.62 14.53 26.14
CA LEU A 367 2.99 15.40 25.14
C LEU A 367 1.49 15.61 25.40
N TYR A 368 0.84 14.62 26.04
CA TYR A 368 -0.61 14.56 26.28
C TYR A 368 -0.98 14.79 27.74
N ALA A 369 -0.02 15.15 28.60
CA ALA A 369 -0.26 15.48 29.99
C ALA A 369 -1.35 16.57 30.11
N ARG A 370 -2.37 16.34 30.95
CA ARG A 370 -3.53 17.24 31.14
C ARG A 370 -3.20 18.53 31.92
N ARG A 371 -2.04 19.13 31.66
CA ARG A 371 -1.63 20.44 32.18
C ARG A 371 -2.21 21.54 31.29
N ARG A 372 -2.71 22.62 31.89
CA ARG A 372 -3.00 23.86 31.17
C ARG A 372 -1.69 24.51 30.72
N LEU A 373 -1.28 24.22 29.49
CA LEU A 373 -0.17 24.91 28.82
C LEU A 373 -0.62 26.28 28.30
N SER A 374 0.19 27.29 28.55
CA SER A 374 0.09 28.59 27.87
C SER A 374 0.35 28.45 26.37
N GLN A 375 -0.07 29.43 25.57
CA GLN A 375 0.15 29.39 24.12
C GLN A 375 1.64 29.30 23.75
N LYS A 376 2.52 29.97 24.52
CA LYS A 376 3.97 29.90 24.33
C LYS A 376 4.55 28.51 24.64
N GLU A 377 4.05 27.84 25.69
CA GLU A 377 4.45 26.46 26.00
C GLU A 377 3.98 25.48 24.93
N LYS A 378 2.76 25.64 24.38
CA LYS A 378 2.27 24.84 23.25
C LYS A 378 3.15 25.00 22.03
N THR A 379 3.36 26.24 21.55
CA THR A 379 4.22 26.49 20.39
C THR A 379 5.63 25.93 20.58
N LYS A 380 6.22 26.08 21.77
CA LYS A 380 7.53 25.48 22.07
C LYS A 380 7.50 23.95 21.95
N ARG A 381 6.54 23.28 22.59
CA ARG A 381 6.37 21.82 22.52
C ARG A 381 6.18 21.36 21.07
N ASP A 382 5.33 22.04 20.32
CA ASP A 382 5.00 21.68 18.94
C ASP A 382 6.23 21.86 18.02
N SER A 383 7.05 22.89 18.24
CA SER A 383 8.36 23.03 17.58
C SER A 383 9.35 21.92 17.97
N GLU A 384 9.44 21.53 19.24
CA GLU A 384 10.31 20.42 19.69
C GLU A 384 9.88 19.05 19.12
N ILE A 385 8.57 18.84 18.90
CA ILE A 385 8.06 17.65 18.20
C ILE A 385 8.49 17.70 16.73
N VAL A 386 8.24 18.81 16.03
CA VAL A 386 8.59 18.97 14.60
C VAL A 386 10.09 18.79 14.37
N GLU A 387 10.93 19.35 15.24
CA GLU A 387 12.38 19.19 15.18
C GLU A 387 12.78 17.71 15.27
N LYS A 388 12.34 16.99 16.31
CA LYS A 388 12.62 15.55 16.48
C LYS A 388 12.09 14.70 15.33
N MET A 389 10.87 14.99 14.85
CA MET A 389 10.25 14.29 13.72
C MET A 389 10.96 14.53 12.38
N SER A 390 11.61 15.70 12.22
CA SER A 390 12.40 16.04 11.02
C SER A 390 13.75 15.31 10.97
N GLN A 391 14.35 15.06 12.13
CA GLN A 391 15.63 14.37 12.31
C GLN A 391 15.49 12.84 12.20
N ALA A 392 14.39 12.28 12.71
CA ALA A 392 14.12 10.85 12.65
C ALA A 392 13.85 10.38 11.19
N PRO A 393 14.21 9.13 10.85
CA PRO A 393 14.05 8.60 9.49
C PRO A 393 12.65 8.02 9.21
N GLY A 394 12.36 7.80 7.92
CA GLY A 394 11.15 7.14 7.43
C GLY A 394 9.94 8.06 7.24
N LYS A 395 8.90 7.53 6.60
CA LYS A 395 7.55 8.11 6.44
C LYS A 395 6.58 7.32 7.34
N LEU A 396 5.77 8.02 8.13
CA LEU A 396 4.65 7.38 8.83
C LEU A 396 3.48 7.35 7.85
N ASP A 397 3.03 6.15 7.48
CA ASP A 397 1.83 5.98 6.69
C ASP A 397 1.13 4.62 6.95
N HIS A 398 0.03 4.35 6.26
CA HIS A 398 -0.38 2.96 6.05
C HIS A 398 0.59 2.27 5.09
N ALA A 399 1.01 1.05 5.41
CA ALA A 399 2.02 0.35 4.65
C ALA A 399 1.54 -1.05 4.32
N SER A 400 1.44 -1.32 3.02
CA SER A 400 0.82 -2.53 2.49
C SER A 400 1.64 -3.15 1.38
N ILE A 401 1.72 -4.47 1.39
CA ILE A 401 2.42 -5.25 0.38
C ILE A 401 1.68 -6.56 0.10
N VAL A 402 1.67 -6.99 -1.15
CA VAL A 402 1.14 -8.28 -1.59
C VAL A 402 2.08 -8.92 -2.61
N ALA A 403 2.39 -10.20 -2.45
CA ALA A 403 3.42 -10.92 -3.22
C ALA A 403 2.95 -12.30 -3.70
N TYR A 404 3.50 -12.72 -4.85
CA TYR A 404 3.26 -14.00 -5.51
C TYR A 404 4.56 -14.61 -6.04
N GLU A 405 4.85 -15.86 -5.68
CA GLU A 405 5.93 -16.65 -6.27
C GLU A 405 5.46 -17.27 -7.59
N VAL A 406 6.10 -16.93 -8.70
CA VAL A 406 5.69 -17.34 -10.05
C VAL A 406 5.98 -18.82 -10.30
N GLY A 407 5.01 -19.57 -10.81
CA GLY A 407 5.25 -20.96 -11.25
C GLY A 407 3.99 -21.70 -11.69
N ILE A 408 4.16 -22.99 -11.98
CA ILE A 408 3.04 -23.93 -12.17
C ILE A 408 2.85 -24.72 -10.87
N MET A 409 1.81 -24.35 -10.13
CA MET A 409 1.45 -24.94 -8.84
C MET A 409 0.72 -26.27 -9.04
N ARG A 410 1.29 -27.34 -8.48
CA ARG A 410 0.73 -28.70 -8.53
C ARG A 410 0.02 -29.01 -7.21
N PRO A 411 -1.19 -29.57 -7.22
CA PRO A 411 -1.84 -30.04 -6.01
C PRO A 411 -1.02 -31.19 -5.36
N ASN A 412 -0.47 -30.93 -4.17
CA ASN A 412 0.40 -31.80 -3.35
C ASN A 412 1.81 -32.04 -3.94
N GLU A 413 2.88 -32.16 -3.15
CA GLU A 413 3.00 -32.85 -1.84
C GLU A 413 3.78 -32.05 -0.75
N ASN A 414 3.33 -32.13 0.51
CA ASN A 414 4.10 -31.91 1.76
C ASN A 414 4.45 -30.50 2.32
N GLU A 415 3.64 -29.44 2.11
CA GLU A 415 3.85 -28.14 2.80
C GLU A 415 2.64 -27.59 3.61
N MET A 416 1.79 -28.46 4.16
CA MET A 416 0.64 -28.02 4.98
C MET A 416 0.80 -28.23 6.51
N ASP A 417 2.00 -28.60 6.97
CA ASP A 417 2.29 -28.86 8.39
C ASP A 417 3.21 -27.78 9.01
N ASN A 418 2.60 -26.88 9.79
CA ASN A 418 3.22 -25.87 10.67
C ASN A 418 3.71 -24.56 10.02
N ILE A 419 2.78 -23.83 9.37
CA ILE A 419 2.86 -22.37 9.27
C ILE A 419 2.62 -21.78 10.68
N PRO A 420 3.56 -21.03 11.29
CA PRO A 420 3.29 -20.29 12.51
C PRO A 420 2.38 -19.10 12.18
N LEU A 421 1.11 -19.16 12.59
CA LEU A 421 0.22 -18.01 12.49
C LEU A 421 0.81 -16.81 13.26
N LEU A 422 1.16 -15.74 12.55
CA LEU A 422 1.53 -14.45 13.11
C LEU A 422 0.34 -13.66 13.71
N GLU A 423 -0.82 -14.32 13.91
CA GLU A 423 -2.07 -13.71 14.37
C GLU A 423 -2.28 -13.76 15.90
N ASN A 424 -1.45 -14.50 16.65
CA ASN A 424 -1.53 -14.54 18.12
C ASN A 424 -0.77 -13.40 18.79
N ILE A 425 -1.24 -12.16 18.59
CA ILE A 425 -0.90 -10.98 19.41
C ILE A 425 -1.89 -10.80 20.58
N SER A 426 -3.01 -11.55 20.61
CA SER A 426 -4.02 -11.45 21.67
C SER A 426 -4.53 -12.80 22.17
N SER A 427 -3.82 -13.40 23.14
CA SER A 427 -4.36 -14.28 24.19
C SER A 427 -3.23 -14.93 25.02
N GLY A 428 -3.50 -15.23 26.29
CA GLY A 428 -2.69 -16.16 27.10
C GLY A 428 -1.80 -15.54 28.19
N SER A 429 -2.37 -15.35 29.38
CA SER A 429 -1.63 -15.37 30.63
C SER A 429 -1.11 -16.79 30.93
N ASP A 430 0.12 -16.95 31.43
CA ASP A 430 0.30 -17.36 32.83
C ASP A 430 1.76 -17.44 33.33
N SER A 431 1.85 -17.52 34.66
CA SER A 431 3.02 -17.55 35.54
C SER A 431 4.22 -18.43 35.13
N LEU A 432 5.43 -17.90 35.32
CA LEU A 432 6.67 -18.68 35.40
C LEU A 432 7.10 -18.88 36.86
N SER A 433 7.15 -20.13 37.31
CA SER A 433 7.86 -20.53 38.54
C SER A 433 9.26 -21.05 38.20
N TYR A 434 10.29 -20.41 38.76
CA TYR A 434 11.68 -20.87 38.69
C TYR A 434 11.88 -22.22 39.40
N GLN A 435 12.65 -23.13 38.80
CA GLN A 435 13.61 -23.97 39.53
C GLN A 435 14.89 -24.24 38.71
N ASN A 436 16.03 -24.28 39.41
CA ASN A 436 17.35 -24.63 38.89
C ASN A 436 17.51 -26.16 38.81
N SER A 437 18.45 -26.65 37.99
CA SER A 437 19.73 -27.21 38.51
C SER A 437 20.58 -27.96 37.47
N GLU A 438 21.81 -27.46 37.29
CA GLU A 438 23.08 -28.21 37.26
C GLU A 438 23.42 -29.25 36.15
N ILE A 439 24.74 -29.35 35.93
CA ILE A 439 25.44 -30.13 34.91
C ILE A 439 26.31 -31.16 35.62
N GLY A 440 26.32 -32.42 35.17
CA GLY A 440 27.18 -33.49 35.70
C GLY A 440 27.68 -34.42 34.60
N ALA A 441 29.00 -34.54 34.46
CA ALA A 441 29.66 -35.19 33.32
C ALA A 441 29.79 -36.73 33.44
N THR A 442 29.98 -37.41 32.30
CA THR A 442 31.09 -38.35 31.95
C THR A 442 30.66 -39.45 30.95
N GLY A 443 31.61 -39.98 30.17
CA GLY A 443 31.44 -41.25 29.43
C GLY A 443 31.83 -41.21 27.94
N THR A 444 32.68 -42.13 27.50
CA THR A 444 33.28 -42.15 26.14
C THR A 444 32.86 -43.36 25.29
N SER A 445 32.93 -43.15 23.96
CA SER A 445 33.33 -44.10 22.90
C SER A 445 32.27 -44.76 21.98
N THR A 446 32.71 -44.91 20.71
CA THR A 446 32.19 -45.76 19.59
C THR A 446 30.88 -45.36 18.90
N GLY A 447 30.93 -45.28 17.55
CA GLY A 447 29.76 -45.19 16.64
C GLY A 447 29.33 -46.57 16.11
N PRO A 448 28.51 -46.70 15.04
CA PRO A 448 28.30 -45.71 13.94
C PRO A 448 26.83 -45.42 13.54
N LEU A 449 26.66 -44.44 12.64
CA LEU A 449 25.53 -44.15 11.73
C LEU A 449 24.09 -44.56 12.14
N SER A 450 23.23 -43.58 12.48
CA SER A 450 21.89 -43.37 11.83
C SER A 450 21.20 -42.09 12.37
N SER A 451 20.26 -41.56 11.58
CA SER A 451 19.38 -40.40 11.87
C SER A 451 20.05 -39.05 12.19
N LYS A 452 20.09 -38.14 11.20
CA LYS A 452 20.22 -36.70 11.47
C LYS A 452 18.89 -36.20 12.07
N SER A 453 18.88 -35.97 13.38
CA SER A 453 17.80 -35.27 14.07
C SER A 453 17.62 -33.85 13.51
N LYS A 454 16.37 -33.45 13.26
CA LYS A 454 16.01 -32.09 12.82
C LYS A 454 16.54 -31.05 13.82
N VAL A 455 17.40 -30.14 13.35
CA VAL A 455 17.92 -29.04 14.18
C VAL A 455 16.87 -27.92 14.24
N SER A 456 16.70 -27.33 15.43
CA SER A 456 15.68 -26.32 15.72
C SER A 456 15.82 -25.07 14.85
N ARG A 457 14.73 -24.65 14.20
CA ARG A 457 14.56 -23.31 13.57
C ARG A 457 15.07 -22.19 14.51
N PRO A 458 15.77 -21.15 14.00
CA PRO A 458 16.33 -20.08 14.83
C PRO A 458 15.24 -19.11 15.33
N LYS A 459 14.71 -19.38 16.53
CA LYS A 459 13.64 -18.59 17.21
C LYS A 459 14.00 -17.13 17.56
N LYS A 460 15.09 -16.56 17.04
CA LYS A 460 15.65 -15.27 17.48
C LYS A 460 15.13 -14.04 16.73
N LEU A 461 14.77 -14.16 15.45
CA LEU A 461 14.26 -13.01 14.68
C LEU A 461 12.88 -12.57 15.21
N PHE A 462 11.94 -13.52 15.35
CA PHE A 462 10.59 -13.30 15.88
C PHE A 462 10.54 -12.96 17.38
N ALA A 463 11.61 -13.17 18.15
CA ALA A 463 11.64 -12.83 19.57
C ALA A 463 11.60 -11.30 19.82
N LYS A 464 12.08 -10.50 18.87
CA LYS A 464 12.16 -9.03 18.99
C LYS A 464 10.81 -8.32 18.78
N ILE A 465 9.84 -9.02 18.17
CA ILE A 465 8.47 -8.55 17.92
C ILE A 465 7.66 -8.48 19.23
N ARG A 466 7.98 -9.32 20.23
CA ARG A 466 7.21 -9.42 21.48
C ARG A 466 7.32 -8.23 22.44
N THR A 467 8.33 -7.36 22.29
CA THR A 467 8.74 -6.41 23.35
C THR A 467 8.32 -4.95 23.14
N LEU A 468 7.52 -4.64 22.11
CA LEU A 468 7.17 -3.25 21.75
C LEU A 468 5.67 -2.99 21.53
N GLY A 469 4.78 -3.92 21.86
CA GLY A 469 3.34 -3.81 21.55
C GLY A 469 2.40 -4.23 22.68
N THR A 470 2.30 -3.43 23.75
CA THR A 470 1.22 -3.56 24.75
C THR A 470 0.92 -2.20 25.38
N ASN A 471 -0.30 -1.64 25.24
CA ASN A 471 -0.95 -0.84 26.31
C ASN A 471 -2.40 -0.31 26.16
N SER A 472 -3.39 -0.90 25.44
CA SER A 472 -4.77 -1.08 26.01
C SER A 472 -5.81 -1.65 25.04
N SER A 473 -6.92 -2.12 25.63
CA SER A 473 -8.25 -1.58 25.31
C SER A 473 -9.06 -1.41 26.60
N PRO A 474 -9.97 -0.41 26.72
CA PRO A 474 -10.78 -0.22 27.91
C PRO A 474 -12.15 -0.92 27.81
N THR A 475 -12.51 -1.73 28.80
CA THR A 475 -13.89 -2.18 29.02
C THR A 475 -14.47 -1.56 30.29
N SER A 476 -15.70 -1.07 30.21
CA SER A 476 -16.43 -0.52 31.36
C SER A 476 -17.12 -1.63 32.15
N PRO A 477 -17.25 -1.52 33.48
CA PRO A 477 -17.64 -2.65 34.32
C PRO A 477 -19.14 -2.92 34.31
N MET A 478 -19.52 -4.19 34.21
CA MET A 478 -20.77 -4.68 34.77
C MET A 478 -20.51 -5.24 36.17
N ASN A 479 -21.25 -4.73 37.15
CA ASN A 479 -21.23 -5.24 38.52
C ASN A 479 -22.31 -6.30 38.68
N ASP A 480 -21.90 -7.55 38.90
CA ASP A 480 -22.72 -8.55 39.58
C ASP A 480 -22.12 -8.82 40.96
N HIS A 481 -22.90 -8.56 42.01
CA HIS A 481 -22.59 -8.97 43.38
C HIS A 481 -23.85 -9.48 44.05
N ASP A 482 -23.87 -10.77 44.31
CA ASP A 482 -24.97 -11.46 44.97
C ASP A 482 -24.61 -11.79 46.42
N ASN A 483 -25.27 -11.14 47.40
CA ASN A 483 -26.03 -11.82 48.45
C ASN A 483 -26.49 -10.91 49.62
N SER A 484 -27.79 -11.07 49.95
CA SER A 484 -28.41 -10.96 51.28
C SER A 484 -28.15 -9.73 52.20
N VAL A 485 -29.25 -9.06 52.60
CA VAL A 485 -29.77 -9.08 53.98
C VAL A 485 -31.17 -8.41 54.03
N ILE A 486 -32.01 -8.90 54.94
CA ILE A 486 -33.43 -8.56 55.16
C ILE A 486 -33.59 -7.20 55.88
N VAL A 487 -34.64 -6.40 55.57
CA VAL A 487 -35.55 -5.72 56.54
C VAL A 487 -36.68 -4.94 55.84
N SER A 488 -37.80 -4.78 56.56
CA SER A 488 -39.14 -4.39 56.10
C SER A 488 -39.48 -2.88 56.14
N SER A 489 -40.28 -2.45 55.15
CA SER A 489 -41.34 -1.41 55.23
C SER A 489 -41.01 0.08 55.52
N ARG A 490 -41.51 0.99 54.67
CA ARG A 490 -42.77 1.75 54.88
C ARG A 490 -43.09 2.73 53.73
N ARG A 491 -44.36 3.14 53.67
CA ARG A 491 -44.96 4.12 52.72
C ARG A 491 -44.44 5.54 52.97
N VAL A 492 -44.54 6.44 51.97
CA VAL A 492 -45.35 7.68 52.01
C VAL A 492 -45.35 8.41 50.64
N SER A 493 -46.48 9.05 50.31
CA SER A 493 -46.75 9.87 49.12
C SER A 493 -46.09 11.28 49.17
N SER A 494 -45.93 12.07 48.09
CA SER A 494 -47.05 12.65 47.32
C SER A 494 -46.63 13.74 46.29
N LYS A 495 -47.54 14.02 45.34
CA LYS A 495 -47.83 15.31 44.65
C LYS A 495 -46.88 15.93 43.60
N ARG A 496 -47.36 15.88 42.35
CA ARG A 496 -47.25 16.90 41.26
C ARG A 496 -48.09 18.18 41.58
N PRO A 497 -47.87 19.32 40.89
CA PRO A 497 -48.68 19.74 39.72
C PRO A 497 -47.81 19.98 38.45
N ARG A 498 -48.24 19.74 37.18
CA ARG A 498 -49.18 20.48 36.26
C ARG A 498 -48.69 21.90 35.93
N SER A 499 -48.72 22.43 34.68
CA SER A 499 -49.50 22.16 33.43
C SER A 499 -48.68 22.41 32.14
N LYS A 500 -48.85 21.70 30.99
CA LYS A 500 -49.73 21.98 29.78
C LYS A 500 -49.67 23.44 29.27
N SER A 501 -49.57 23.77 27.96
CA SER A 501 -50.10 23.21 26.67
C SER A 501 -49.09 23.36 25.49
N GLU A 502 -49.02 22.54 24.43
CA GLU A 502 -49.86 22.49 23.17
C GLU A 502 -49.97 23.87 22.44
N ALA A 503 -49.81 24.06 21.10
CA ALA A 503 -49.61 23.15 19.95
C ALA A 503 -48.96 23.86 18.71
N GLU A 504 -48.97 23.22 17.53
CA GLU A 504 -48.30 23.55 16.25
C GLU A 504 -48.90 24.71 15.43
N HIS A 505 -48.07 25.41 14.62
CA HIS A 505 -48.16 25.50 13.14
C HIS A 505 -47.39 26.70 12.52
N THR A 506 -46.73 26.45 11.38
CA THR A 506 -46.29 27.44 10.35
C THR A 506 -47.41 27.59 9.29
N PRO A 507 -47.30 28.43 8.22
CA PRO A 507 -46.28 29.43 7.85
C PRO A 507 -46.85 30.83 7.47
N SER A 508 -45.99 31.80 7.09
CA SER A 508 -46.08 32.64 5.87
C SER A 508 -45.45 34.05 5.99
N THR A 509 -44.77 34.48 4.92
CA THR A 509 -44.18 35.82 4.68
C THR A 509 -45.25 36.81 4.18
N PRO A 510 -45.08 38.15 4.25
CA PRO A 510 -44.31 38.84 3.20
C PRO A 510 -43.61 40.20 3.52
N SER A 511 -42.61 40.50 2.68
CA SER A 511 -42.24 41.81 2.10
C SER A 511 -42.04 43.11 2.93
N GLN A 512 -40.76 43.53 2.98
CA GLN A 512 -40.18 44.78 2.43
C GLN A 512 -40.30 46.19 3.10
N HIS A 513 -39.15 46.88 2.98
CA HIS A 513 -38.86 48.34 2.91
C HIS A 513 -38.84 49.21 4.18
N GLY A 514 -37.69 49.90 4.40
CA GLY A 514 -37.62 51.14 5.19
C GLY A 514 -36.31 51.40 5.98
N GLU A 515 -35.29 51.93 5.30
CA GLU A 515 -34.24 52.89 5.76
C GLU A 515 -34.28 53.49 7.21
N SER A 516 -33.19 53.87 7.89
CA SER A 516 -31.75 54.00 7.53
C SER A 516 -30.84 54.28 8.76
N SER A 517 -29.50 54.17 8.56
CA SER A 517 -28.48 55.21 8.87
C SER A 517 -27.23 54.83 9.72
N LYS A 518 -26.07 55.26 9.18
CA LYS A 518 -24.76 55.61 9.81
C LYS A 518 -23.73 54.53 10.17
N SER A 519 -22.73 54.42 9.29
CA SER A 519 -21.34 54.01 9.56
C SER A 519 -20.48 55.20 10.06
N PRO A 520 -19.25 54.95 10.56
CA PRO A 520 -18.00 55.20 9.80
C PRO A 520 -16.88 54.15 10.10
N VAL A 521 -15.69 54.04 9.47
CA VAL A 521 -15.04 54.55 8.22
C VAL A 521 -13.82 53.64 7.89
N SER A 522 -13.42 53.56 6.61
CA SER A 522 -12.28 52.78 6.08
C SER A 522 -10.89 53.45 6.25
N PRO A 523 -9.77 52.76 5.97
CA PRO A 523 -9.10 52.81 4.64
C PRO A 523 -8.39 51.48 4.22
N THR A 524 -7.80 51.21 3.05
CA THR A 524 -7.85 51.71 1.63
C THR A 524 -7.29 50.61 0.68
N SER A 525 -7.59 50.68 -0.62
CA SER A 525 -7.00 49.82 -1.70
C SER A 525 -5.81 50.52 -2.42
N PRO A 526 -5.21 49.95 -3.50
CA PRO A 526 -5.78 50.14 -4.86
C PRO A 526 -5.60 48.95 -5.85
N MET A 527 -6.18 49.09 -7.06
CA MET A 527 -6.22 48.10 -8.16
C MET A 527 -5.81 48.69 -9.53
N SER A 528 -5.21 47.84 -10.38
CA SER A 528 -5.33 47.79 -11.87
C SER A 528 -4.80 48.96 -12.73
N PRO A 529 -4.65 48.77 -14.07
CA PRO A 529 -5.79 48.87 -15.02
C PRO A 529 -5.86 47.78 -16.13
N ILE A 530 -6.94 47.83 -16.94
CA ILE A 530 -7.28 46.95 -18.07
C ILE A 530 -7.43 47.79 -19.37
N SER A 531 -7.08 47.24 -20.54
CA SER A 531 -7.67 47.56 -21.87
C SER A 531 -7.20 46.52 -22.92
N HIS A 532 -7.86 46.22 -24.04
CA HIS A 532 -9.21 46.53 -24.58
C HIS A 532 -9.65 45.38 -25.53
N VAL A 533 -10.95 45.19 -25.77
CA VAL A 533 -11.51 44.15 -26.68
C VAL A 533 -11.90 44.74 -28.03
N PHE A 534 -11.68 44.01 -29.14
CA PHE A 534 -12.45 44.16 -30.38
C PHE A 534 -12.68 42.82 -31.11
N ARG A 535 -13.91 42.58 -31.59
CA ARG A 535 -14.31 41.43 -32.43
C ARG A 535 -14.34 41.81 -33.92
N ARG A 536 -13.97 40.88 -34.81
CA ARG A 536 -14.60 40.57 -36.12
C ARG A 536 -13.90 39.36 -36.77
N GLY A 537 -14.65 38.52 -37.47
CA GLY A 537 -14.14 37.57 -38.48
C GLY A 537 -15.03 37.66 -39.72
N PRO A 538 -15.12 36.63 -40.58
CA PRO A 538 -14.11 35.67 -41.04
C PRO A 538 -13.95 35.72 -42.58
N LEU A 539 -12.92 35.09 -43.20
CA LEU A 539 -13.02 34.57 -44.59
C LEU A 539 -11.84 33.66 -45.04
N MET A 540 -12.20 32.52 -45.65
CA MET A 540 -11.61 31.76 -46.78
C MET A 540 -10.08 31.53 -46.96
N SER A 541 -9.77 30.27 -47.29
CA SER A 541 -8.50 29.70 -47.81
C SER A 541 -8.21 30.01 -49.30
N PRO A 542 -6.99 29.71 -49.78
CA PRO A 542 -6.89 28.86 -50.99
C PRO A 542 -5.81 27.75 -50.94
N VAL A 543 -5.95 26.80 -51.88
CA VAL A 543 -5.20 25.53 -52.02
C VAL A 543 -4.01 25.63 -53.00
N ARG A 544 -2.92 24.86 -52.79
CA ARG A 544 -2.08 24.27 -53.86
C ARG A 544 -1.31 23.01 -53.39
N ARG A 545 -0.84 22.19 -54.35
CA ARG A 545 -0.53 20.74 -54.22
C ARG A 545 0.98 20.40 -54.18
N GLU A 546 1.32 19.23 -53.59
CA GLU A 546 2.26 18.13 -54.01
C GLU A 546 3.62 18.47 -54.68
N LEU A 547 4.76 17.76 -54.55
CA LEU A 547 5.32 16.51 -53.94
C LEU A 547 6.89 16.57 -54.20
N PRO A 548 7.80 15.61 -53.85
CA PRO A 548 7.78 14.42 -53.00
C PRO A 548 8.94 14.35 -51.92
N LEU A 549 9.13 13.17 -51.30
CA LEU A 549 10.06 12.80 -50.21
C LEU A 549 11.58 12.86 -50.56
N PRO A 550 12.49 12.80 -49.56
CA PRO A 550 13.06 11.49 -49.18
C PRO A 550 13.13 11.21 -47.66
N ALA A 551 13.44 9.96 -47.31
CA ALA A 551 13.38 9.39 -45.96
C ALA A 551 14.53 9.78 -45.01
N GLN A 552 14.26 9.76 -43.70
CA GLN A 552 15.26 9.57 -42.62
C GLN A 552 14.60 8.93 -41.38
N HIS A 553 15.40 8.16 -40.63
CA HIS A 553 14.92 7.21 -39.59
C HIS A 553 14.44 7.89 -38.28
N PRO A 554 13.48 7.27 -37.56
CA PRO A 554 13.18 7.63 -36.18
C PRO A 554 14.28 7.11 -35.22
N TYR A 555 14.58 7.89 -34.17
CA TYR A 555 15.56 7.54 -33.15
C TYR A 555 15.10 6.38 -32.27
N ARG A 556 15.94 5.35 -32.15
CA ARG A 556 15.82 4.24 -31.20
C ARG A 556 16.57 4.62 -29.91
N ARG A 557 15.88 4.74 -28.77
CA ARG A 557 16.52 4.86 -27.43
C ARG A 557 16.36 3.56 -26.65
N THR A 558 17.20 2.58 -26.97
CA THR A 558 17.51 1.47 -26.05
C THR A 558 18.54 1.95 -25.03
N ILE A 559 18.25 1.84 -23.73
CA ILE A 559 19.23 2.04 -22.66
C ILE A 559 19.70 0.65 -22.23
N SER A 560 20.84 0.21 -22.78
CA SER A 560 21.57 -0.95 -22.29
C SER A 560 22.48 -0.52 -21.13
N PHE A 561 22.30 -1.11 -19.95
CA PHE A 561 23.26 -0.98 -18.85
C PHE A 561 24.40 -1.97 -19.05
N GLU A 562 25.58 -1.48 -19.46
CA GLU A 562 26.83 -2.22 -19.32
C GLU A 562 27.44 -1.94 -17.94
N SER A 563 27.72 -3.00 -17.18
CA SER A 563 28.45 -2.94 -15.93
C SER A 563 29.94 -2.69 -16.18
N SER A 564 30.58 -1.81 -15.40
CA SER A 564 32.04 -1.69 -15.37
C SER A 564 32.52 -1.23 -14.00
N VAL A 565 33.07 -2.21 -13.25
CA VAL A 565 34.01 -2.13 -12.11
C VAL A 565 33.68 -1.14 -10.98
#